data_AF-A0A1B6HLQ3-F1
#
_entry.id   AF-A0A1B6HLQ3-F1
#
_cell.length_a   1.000
_cell.length_b   1.000
_cell.length_c   1.000
_cell.angle_alpha   90.00
_cell.angle_beta   90.00
_cell.angle_gamma   90.00
#
_symmetry.space_group_name_H-M   'P 1'
#
loop_
_entity.id
_entity.type
_entity.pdbx_description
1 polymer ?
#
loop_
_entity_poly.entity_id
_entity_poly.type
_entity_poly.pdbx_seq_one_letter_code
_entity_poly.pdbx_strand_id
1 'polypeptide(L)'
;QGNDLYDPDRVTYKVFRVKKTSTLQELMDHFADAFKYPVEQLRIWPFGVRSNQTCRPTPLDLEADLHKNVQDISESQNPWNVFLECVSPDSGLTTLPPFDKDSDVLLFFKMYDPKAKRIYYCGHHYMPVISKVQELIPMLNERAGFPPDTELLLFEEIKPNLVERITNFNEPLEKEFRIRHHALRKEARGNFL
;
A
#
# COMPACT_ATOMS: atom_id res chain seq x y z
N GLN A 1 -17.21 -5.47 -1.09
CA GLN A 1 -16.86 -6.71 -0.35
C GLN A 1 -16.15 -7.60 -1.33
N GLY A 2 -14.93 -8.03 -1.05
CA GLY A 2 -14.12 -8.79 -2.01
C GLY A 2 -12.63 -8.85 -1.62
N ASN A 3 -11.86 -9.53 -2.46
CA ASN A 3 -10.39 -9.55 -2.40
C ASN A 3 -9.81 -8.22 -2.92
N ASP A 4 -8.53 -7.99 -2.67
CA ASP A 4 -7.80 -6.78 -3.03
C ASP A 4 -8.47 -5.51 -2.47
N LEU A 5 -8.06 -4.32 -2.92
CA LEU A 5 -8.53 -3.06 -2.33
C LEU A 5 -9.89 -2.62 -2.88
N TYR A 6 -10.19 -2.93 -4.14
CA TYR A 6 -11.40 -2.51 -4.80
C TYR A 6 -11.81 -3.51 -5.90
N ASP A 7 -13.09 -3.47 -6.27
CA ASP A 7 -13.63 -4.19 -7.42
C ASP A 7 -13.52 -3.27 -8.67
N PRO A 8 -12.71 -3.63 -9.69
CA PRO A 8 -12.52 -2.80 -10.88
C PRO A 8 -13.81 -2.44 -11.63
N ASP A 9 -14.85 -3.27 -11.50
CA ASP A 9 -16.15 -3.06 -12.18
C ASP A 9 -17.08 -2.13 -11.39
N ARG A 10 -16.77 -1.85 -10.11
CA ARG A 10 -17.62 -1.05 -9.22
C ARG A 10 -16.97 0.22 -8.70
N VAL A 11 -15.66 0.34 -8.83
CA VAL A 11 -14.92 1.50 -8.33
C VAL A 11 -15.21 2.74 -9.18
N THR A 12 -15.25 3.90 -8.52
CA THR A 12 -15.32 5.19 -9.19
C THR A 12 -13.91 5.78 -9.28
N TYR A 13 -13.40 5.94 -10.50
CA TYR A 13 -12.11 6.57 -10.74
C TYR A 13 -12.25 8.08 -10.95
N LYS A 14 -11.31 8.86 -10.42
CA LYS A 14 -11.05 10.21 -10.90
C LYS A 14 -10.01 10.13 -12.03
N VAL A 15 -10.47 10.31 -13.27
CA VAL A 15 -9.65 10.09 -14.46
C VAL A 15 -8.96 11.38 -14.88
N PHE A 16 -7.65 11.32 -15.05
CA PHE A 16 -6.83 12.42 -15.56
C PHE A 16 -6.30 12.09 -16.96
N ARG A 17 -6.36 13.05 -17.87
CA ARG A 17 -5.65 12.97 -19.15
C ARG A 17 -4.30 13.65 -19.01
N VAL A 18 -3.23 12.87 -19.19
CA VAL A 18 -1.86 13.31 -18.96
C VAL A 18 -1.05 13.05 -20.23
N LYS A 19 -0.18 14.00 -20.61
CA LYS A 19 0.73 13.78 -21.74
C LYS A 19 1.73 12.68 -21.36
N LYS A 20 1.99 11.77 -22.30
CA LYS A 20 2.99 10.70 -22.10
C LYS A 20 4.39 11.23 -21.73
N THR A 21 4.74 12.39 -22.26
CA THR A 21 6.01 13.10 -22.06
C THR A 21 6.00 14.03 -20.85
N SER A 22 4.89 14.11 -20.08
CA SER A 22 4.91 14.87 -18.83
C SER A 22 5.78 14.15 -17.83
N THR A 23 6.46 14.92 -16.97
CA THR A 23 7.29 14.34 -15.90
C THR A 23 6.43 13.87 -14.73
N LEU A 24 6.99 13.04 -13.84
CA LEU A 24 6.33 12.69 -12.58
C LEU A 24 6.06 13.93 -11.72
N GLN A 25 6.98 14.89 -11.67
CA GLN A 25 6.76 16.18 -11.00
C GLN A 25 5.51 16.89 -11.52
N GLU A 26 5.39 17.07 -12.84
CA GLU A 26 4.22 17.73 -13.45
C GLU A 26 2.91 16.98 -13.13
N LEU A 27 2.95 15.65 -13.06
CA LEU A 27 1.81 14.84 -12.66
C LEU A 27 1.42 15.08 -11.20
N MET A 28 2.41 15.11 -10.30
CA MET A 28 2.17 15.37 -8.87
C MET A 28 1.65 16.79 -8.64
N ASP A 29 2.17 17.79 -9.35
CA ASP A 29 1.67 19.17 -9.29
C ASP A 29 0.21 19.25 -9.78
N HIS A 30 -0.13 18.50 -10.83
CA HIS A 30 -1.50 18.41 -11.32
C HIS A 30 -2.43 17.73 -10.30
N PHE A 31 -1.98 16.69 -9.60
CA PHE A 31 -2.74 16.11 -8.50
C PHE A 31 -2.89 17.09 -7.33
N ALA A 32 -1.83 17.80 -6.95
CA ALA A 32 -1.86 18.81 -5.91
C ALA A 32 -2.93 19.87 -6.18
N ASP A 33 -2.95 20.44 -7.39
CA ASP A 33 -3.98 21.40 -7.78
C ASP A 33 -5.38 20.79 -7.84
N ALA A 34 -5.53 19.58 -8.39
CA ALA A 34 -6.85 18.97 -8.59
C ALA A 34 -7.51 18.44 -7.31
N PHE A 35 -6.71 18.09 -6.30
CA PHE A 35 -7.18 17.60 -5.01
C PHE A 35 -7.08 18.66 -3.90
N LYS A 36 -6.42 19.79 -4.17
CA LYS A 36 -6.18 20.89 -3.21
C LYS A 36 -5.37 20.43 -1.99
N TYR A 37 -4.34 19.64 -2.25
CA TYR A 37 -3.31 19.23 -1.29
C TYR A 37 -1.95 19.72 -1.78
N PRO A 38 -1.05 20.19 -0.90
CA PRO A 38 0.37 20.33 -1.23
C PRO A 38 0.97 18.99 -1.69
N VAL A 39 2.00 19.03 -2.54
CA VAL A 39 2.66 17.81 -3.07
C VAL A 39 3.22 16.95 -1.92
N GLU A 40 3.72 17.58 -0.86
CA GLU A 40 4.29 16.91 0.32
C GLU A 40 3.24 16.15 1.15
N GLN A 41 1.96 16.44 0.93
CA GLN A 41 0.83 15.74 1.53
C GLN A 41 0.27 14.62 0.65
N LEU A 42 0.88 14.38 -0.51
CA LEU A 42 0.47 13.39 -1.48
C LEU A 42 1.55 12.33 -1.69
N ARG A 43 1.14 11.08 -1.89
CA ARG A 43 2.03 10.00 -2.34
C ARG A 43 1.30 9.11 -3.33
N ILE A 44 1.94 8.84 -4.45
CA ILE A 44 1.41 7.98 -5.51
C ILE A 44 1.89 6.54 -5.31
N TRP A 45 0.96 5.60 -5.41
CA TRP A 45 1.22 4.17 -5.34
C TRP A 45 0.64 3.48 -6.57
N PRO A 46 1.45 3.22 -7.61
CA PRO A 46 0.98 2.50 -8.79
C PRO A 46 0.41 1.13 -8.42
N PHE A 47 -0.67 0.72 -9.08
CA PHE A 47 -1.18 -0.63 -8.91
C PHE A 47 -0.41 -1.61 -9.80
N GLY A 48 0.26 -2.58 -9.18
CA GLY A 48 0.94 -3.67 -9.86
C GLY A 48 0.10 -4.94 -9.90
N VAL A 49 -0.02 -5.56 -11.09
CA VAL A 49 -0.60 -6.90 -11.23
C VAL A 49 0.45 -7.95 -10.89
N ARG A 50 0.14 -8.85 -9.95
CA ARG A 50 1.02 -9.94 -9.54
C ARG A 50 0.71 -11.21 -10.32
N SER A 51 1.69 -12.13 -10.37
CA SER A 51 1.53 -13.44 -11.02
C SER A 51 0.41 -14.32 -10.45
N ASN A 52 -0.04 -14.03 -9.23
CA ASN A 52 -1.16 -14.69 -8.57
C ASN A 52 -2.52 -14.01 -8.85
N GLN A 53 -2.60 -13.13 -9.85
CA GLN A 53 -3.81 -12.42 -10.28
C GLN A 53 -4.38 -11.44 -9.23
N THR A 54 -3.56 -10.99 -8.29
CA THR A 54 -3.92 -9.87 -7.40
C THR A 54 -3.40 -8.55 -7.96
N CYS A 55 -4.10 -7.46 -7.66
CA CYS A 55 -3.71 -6.10 -8.01
C CYS A 55 -3.48 -5.29 -6.73
N ARG A 56 -2.24 -4.86 -6.48
CA ARG A 56 -1.85 -4.24 -5.20
C ARG A 56 -1.03 -2.96 -5.43
N PRO A 57 -1.15 -1.94 -4.56
CA PRO A 57 -0.26 -0.79 -4.60
C PRO A 57 1.19 -1.21 -4.42
N THR A 58 2.09 -0.60 -5.18
CA THR A 58 3.54 -0.80 -5.12
C THR A 58 4.25 0.52 -4.88
N PRO A 59 5.40 0.53 -4.18
CA PRO A 59 6.18 1.75 -4.01
C PRO A 59 6.69 2.29 -5.35
N LEU A 60 6.73 3.61 -5.47
CA LEU A 60 7.40 4.35 -6.54
C LEU A 60 8.50 5.20 -5.92
N ASP A 61 9.69 5.20 -6.52
CA ASP A 61 10.81 6.02 -6.04
C ASP A 61 10.64 7.46 -6.53
N LEU A 62 9.88 8.25 -5.78
CA LEU A 62 9.51 9.61 -6.15
C LEU A 62 10.72 10.50 -6.46
N GLU A 63 11.81 10.34 -5.71
CA GLU A 63 13.02 11.14 -5.90
C GLU A 63 13.80 10.72 -7.15
N ALA A 64 14.01 9.41 -7.32
CA ALA A 64 14.76 8.89 -8.48
C ALA A 64 13.97 9.00 -9.80
N ASP A 65 12.64 8.99 -9.74
CA ASP A 65 11.75 9.02 -10.91
C ASP A 65 11.16 10.41 -11.19
N LEU A 66 11.45 11.42 -10.37
CA LEU A 66 10.82 12.75 -10.40
C LEU A 66 10.78 13.40 -11.78
N HIS A 67 11.88 13.27 -12.52
CA HIS A 67 12.07 13.87 -13.84
C HIS A 67 11.84 12.90 -15.00
N LYS A 68 11.49 11.64 -14.72
CA LYS A 68 11.15 10.67 -15.76
C LYS A 68 9.76 10.94 -16.31
N ASN A 69 9.56 10.56 -17.57
CA ASN A 69 8.28 10.72 -18.22
C ASN A 69 7.25 9.73 -17.67
N VAL A 70 5.97 10.14 -17.63
CA VAL A 70 4.84 9.31 -17.21
C VAL A 70 4.78 8.01 -18.02
N GLN A 71 5.11 8.04 -19.31
CA GLN A 71 5.15 6.83 -20.15
C GLN A 71 6.17 5.79 -19.66
N ASP A 72 7.32 6.24 -19.17
CA ASP A 72 8.42 5.36 -18.75
C ASP A 72 8.08 4.74 -17.39
N ILE A 73 7.63 5.56 -16.43
CA ILE A 73 7.25 5.10 -15.07
C ILE A 73 6.01 4.20 -15.07
N SER A 74 5.09 4.39 -16.02
CA SER A 74 3.90 3.55 -16.17
C SER A 74 4.17 2.28 -16.98
N GLU A 75 5.39 2.09 -17.48
CA GLU A 75 5.75 0.99 -18.39
C GLU A 75 4.79 0.91 -19.60
N SER A 76 4.39 2.07 -20.13
CA SER A 76 3.41 2.22 -21.20
C SER A 76 2.00 1.65 -20.90
N GLN A 77 1.65 1.42 -19.64
CA GLN A 77 0.28 1.05 -19.24
C GLN A 77 -0.71 2.19 -19.54
N ASN A 78 -1.87 1.85 -20.10
CA ASN A 78 -2.95 2.79 -20.39
C ASN A 78 -4.32 2.08 -20.39
N PRO A 79 -5.21 2.33 -19.41
CA PRO A 79 -5.05 3.28 -18.30
C PRO A 79 -3.98 2.84 -17.29
N TRP A 80 -3.29 3.82 -16.70
CA TRP A 80 -2.36 3.59 -15.58
C TRP A 80 -3.09 3.91 -14.27
N ASN A 81 -3.42 2.86 -13.52
CA ASN A 81 -4.19 3.00 -12.28
C ASN A 81 -3.24 3.17 -11.09
N VAL A 82 -3.52 4.16 -10.24
CA VAL A 82 -2.71 4.48 -9.07
C VAL A 82 -3.61 4.70 -7.86
N PHE A 83 -3.13 4.32 -6.68
CA PHE A 83 -3.68 4.75 -5.40
C PHE A 83 -2.98 6.06 -5.03
N LEU A 84 -3.75 7.16 -4.96
CA LEU A 84 -3.25 8.44 -4.46
C LEU A 84 -3.55 8.51 -2.97
N GLU A 85 -2.51 8.47 -2.16
CA GLU A 85 -2.60 8.69 -0.73
C GLU A 85 -2.51 10.19 -0.42
N CYS A 86 -3.36 10.65 0.50
CA CYS A 86 -3.35 12.00 1.03
C CYS A 86 -3.18 11.95 2.55
N VAL A 87 -2.58 12.98 3.13
CA VAL A 87 -2.63 13.20 4.59
C VAL A 87 -4.09 13.27 5.06
N SER A 88 -4.38 12.67 6.21
CA SER A 88 -5.72 12.78 6.81
C SER A 88 -6.01 14.23 7.21
N PRO A 89 -7.14 14.83 6.79
CA PRO A 89 -7.48 16.23 7.09
C PRO A 89 -7.43 16.57 8.58
N ASP A 90 -7.78 15.61 9.44
CA ASP A 90 -7.90 15.80 10.88
C ASP A 90 -6.61 15.44 11.65
N SER A 91 -5.53 15.06 10.94
CA SER A 91 -4.28 14.63 11.58
C SER A 91 -3.40 15.77 12.10
N GLY A 92 -3.61 16.99 11.61
CA GLY A 92 -2.72 18.13 11.86
C GLY A 92 -1.32 18.01 11.22
N LEU A 93 -1.07 16.94 10.44
CA LEU A 93 0.19 16.75 9.74
C LEU A 93 0.26 17.65 8.51
N THR A 94 1.46 18.18 8.24
CA THR A 94 1.73 18.99 7.05
C THR A 94 2.36 18.20 5.91
N THR A 95 2.78 16.96 6.17
CA THR A 95 3.38 16.04 5.20
C THR A 95 2.98 14.59 5.53
N LEU A 96 3.05 13.69 4.55
CA LEU A 96 2.93 12.25 4.82
C LEU A 96 4.14 11.76 5.64
N PRO A 97 3.98 10.73 6.49
CA PRO A 97 5.11 10.11 7.17
C PRO A 97 6.17 9.61 6.17
N PRO A 98 7.46 9.62 6.53
CA PRO A 98 8.49 9.05 5.68
C PRO A 98 8.21 7.57 5.41
N PHE A 99 8.68 7.09 4.26
CA PHE A 99 8.59 5.68 3.87
C PHE A 99 9.86 5.30 3.11
N ASP A 100 10.61 4.37 3.67
CA ASP A 100 11.77 3.77 3.03
C ASP A 100 11.35 2.49 2.30
N LYS A 101 11.40 2.50 0.96
CA LYS A 101 11.02 1.36 0.13
C LYS A 101 11.84 0.08 0.38
N ASP A 102 13.01 0.20 1.00
CA ASP A 102 13.93 -0.91 1.25
C ASP A 102 13.79 -1.49 2.66
N SER A 103 13.20 -0.75 3.62
CA SER A 103 13.07 -1.18 5.02
C SER A 103 11.65 -1.09 5.60
N ASP A 104 10.74 -0.36 4.96
CA ASP A 104 9.34 -0.23 5.35
C ASP A 104 8.39 -1.01 4.43
N VAL A 105 7.23 -1.36 4.98
CA VAL A 105 6.10 -1.94 4.24
C VAL A 105 4.83 -1.10 4.45
N LEU A 106 4.09 -0.91 3.37
CA LEU A 106 2.72 -0.40 3.39
C LEU A 106 1.73 -1.57 3.56
N LEU A 107 1.08 -1.63 4.73
CA LEU A 107 0.07 -2.63 5.05
C LEU A 107 -1.34 -2.05 4.95
N PHE A 108 -2.29 -2.85 4.45
CA PHE A 108 -3.72 -2.51 4.38
C PHE A 108 -4.51 -3.43 5.30
N PHE A 109 -5.45 -2.87 6.07
CA PHE A 109 -6.16 -3.61 7.10
C PHE A 109 -7.64 -3.78 6.78
N LYS A 110 -8.14 -4.98 7.06
CA LYS A 110 -9.53 -5.37 6.86
C LYS A 110 -9.99 -6.08 8.14
N MET A 111 -11.02 -5.57 8.79
CA MET A 111 -11.67 -6.24 9.92
C MET A 111 -12.87 -7.04 9.40
N TYR A 112 -12.91 -8.34 9.71
CA TYR A 112 -14.05 -9.19 9.39
C TYR A 112 -14.96 -9.35 10.61
N ASP A 113 -16.21 -8.94 10.48
CA ASP A 113 -17.25 -9.19 11.47
C ASP A 113 -18.01 -10.48 11.10
N PRO A 114 -17.84 -11.57 11.87
CA PRO A 114 -18.51 -12.83 11.58
C PRO A 114 -20.03 -12.78 11.82
N LYS A 115 -20.53 -11.89 12.68
CA LYS A 115 -21.97 -11.75 12.94
C LYS A 115 -22.65 -11.05 11.76
N ALA A 116 -22.07 -9.96 11.29
CA ALA A 116 -22.57 -9.24 10.12
C ALA A 116 -22.22 -9.92 8.79
N LYS A 117 -21.23 -10.83 8.78
CA LYS A 117 -20.62 -11.43 7.59
C LYS A 117 -20.11 -10.36 6.62
N ARG A 118 -19.42 -9.35 7.18
CA ARG A 118 -18.94 -8.18 6.44
C ARG A 118 -17.49 -7.88 6.76
N ILE A 119 -16.79 -7.38 5.76
CA ILE A 119 -15.45 -6.83 5.89
C ILE A 119 -15.55 -5.31 5.94
N TYR A 120 -14.86 -4.71 6.90
CA TYR A 120 -14.70 -3.27 7.06
C TYR A 120 -13.24 -2.91 6.76
N TYR A 121 -13.05 -1.88 5.93
CA TYR A 121 -11.71 -1.37 5.66
C TYR A 121 -11.24 -0.52 6.85
N CYS A 122 -10.04 -0.81 7.35
CA CYS A 122 -9.46 -0.18 8.53
C CYS A 122 -8.20 0.62 8.17
N GLY A 123 -8.17 1.21 6.97
CA GLY A 123 -7.06 2.05 6.52
C GLY A 123 -5.78 1.26 6.21
N HIS A 124 -4.68 2.00 6.17
CA HIS A 124 -3.33 1.48 5.92
C HIS A 124 -2.33 2.04 6.94
N HIS A 125 -1.12 1.47 6.99
CA HIS A 125 -0.04 1.93 7.87
C HIS A 125 1.31 1.57 7.27
N TYR A 126 2.30 2.42 7.50
CA TYR A 126 3.70 2.11 7.23
C TYR A 126 4.33 1.51 8.48
N MET A 127 5.18 0.51 8.31
CA MET A 127 5.90 -0.09 9.41
C MET A 127 7.22 -0.68 8.91
N PRO A 128 8.31 -0.61 9.69
CA PRO A 128 9.53 -1.31 9.34
C PRO A 128 9.25 -2.81 9.24
N VAL A 129 9.77 -3.45 8.20
CA VAL A 129 9.57 -4.90 7.94
C VAL A 129 10.14 -5.80 9.04
N ILE A 130 11.10 -5.28 9.81
CA ILE A 130 11.72 -5.95 10.96
C ILE A 130 10.86 -5.91 12.23
N SER A 131 9.79 -5.10 12.25
CA SER A 131 8.93 -4.97 13.42
C SER A 131 8.14 -6.24 13.66
N LYS A 132 7.78 -6.54 14.91
CA LYS A 132 7.04 -7.77 15.22
C LYS A 132 5.55 -7.63 14.92
N VAL A 133 4.91 -8.72 14.51
CA VAL A 133 3.46 -8.74 14.25
C VAL A 133 2.64 -8.24 15.45
N GLN A 134 3.02 -8.60 16.68
CA GLN A 134 2.30 -8.19 17.90
C GLN A 134 2.19 -6.67 18.07
N GLU A 135 3.11 -5.89 17.49
CA GLU A 135 3.11 -4.44 17.59
C GLU A 135 1.96 -3.81 16.79
N LEU A 136 1.36 -4.54 15.85
CA LEU A 136 0.15 -4.11 15.14
C LEU A 136 -1.10 -4.13 16.04
N ILE A 137 -1.15 -5.01 17.05
CA ILE A 137 -2.37 -5.33 17.79
C ILE A 137 -3.03 -4.10 18.44
N PRO A 138 -2.32 -3.23 19.17
CA PRO A 138 -2.96 -2.06 19.79
C PRO A 138 -3.62 -1.14 18.76
N MET A 139 -2.92 -0.89 17.65
CA MET A 139 -3.43 -0.06 16.54
C MET A 139 -4.63 -0.71 15.86
N LEU A 140 -4.60 -2.03 15.63
CA LEU A 140 -5.74 -2.75 15.04
C LEU A 140 -6.98 -2.70 15.94
N ASN A 141 -6.80 -2.87 17.25
CA ASN A 141 -7.89 -2.75 18.22
C ASN A 141 -8.48 -1.34 18.22
N GLU A 142 -7.64 -0.31 18.27
CA GLU A 142 -8.09 1.09 18.18
C GLU A 142 -8.91 1.36 16.91
N ARG A 143 -8.40 0.96 15.74
CA ARG A 143 -9.10 1.17 14.45
C ARG A 143 -10.39 0.37 14.32
N ALA A 144 -10.50 -0.76 15.01
CA ALA A 144 -11.72 -1.54 15.06
C ALA A 144 -12.71 -1.06 16.14
N GLY A 145 -12.31 -0.10 16.99
CA GLY A 145 -13.11 0.37 18.12
C GLY A 145 -13.19 -0.65 19.26
N PHE A 146 -12.21 -1.54 19.36
CA PHE A 146 -12.13 -2.58 20.39
C PHE A 146 -11.31 -2.11 21.60
N PRO A 147 -11.53 -2.71 22.78
CA PRO A 147 -10.62 -2.55 23.92
C PRO A 147 -9.17 -2.91 23.54
N PRO A 148 -8.15 -2.22 24.09
CA PRO A 148 -6.75 -2.39 23.70
C PRO A 148 -6.20 -3.82 23.75
N ASP A 149 -6.67 -4.62 24.71
CA ASP A 149 -6.21 -5.99 24.97
C ASP A 149 -7.12 -7.06 24.34
N THR A 150 -7.97 -6.67 23.38
CA THR A 150 -8.83 -7.63 22.68
C THR A 150 -7.96 -8.59 21.88
N GLU A 151 -8.14 -9.90 22.12
CA GLU A 151 -7.45 -10.93 21.36
C GLU A 151 -7.93 -10.92 19.90
N LEU A 152 -6.98 -10.84 18.96
CA LEU A 152 -7.27 -10.80 17.53
C LEU A 152 -6.77 -12.07 16.85
N LEU A 153 -7.61 -12.61 15.96
CA LEU A 153 -7.17 -13.57 14.94
C LEU A 153 -6.70 -12.79 13.72
N LEU A 154 -5.42 -12.88 13.41
CA LEU A 154 -4.84 -12.24 12.24
C LEU A 154 -4.72 -13.22 11.08
N PHE A 155 -4.98 -12.71 9.88
CA PHE A 155 -4.89 -13.46 8.65
C PHE A 155 -4.25 -12.62 7.55
N GLU A 156 -3.44 -13.24 6.71
CA GLU A 156 -2.95 -12.65 5.48
C GLU A 156 -3.88 -13.01 4.30
N GLU A 157 -4.42 -12.01 3.62
CA GLU A 157 -5.13 -12.20 2.35
C GLU A 157 -4.11 -12.23 1.19
N ILE A 158 -3.74 -13.44 0.75
CA ILE A 158 -2.68 -13.66 -0.23
C ILE A 158 -3.21 -13.52 -1.67
N LYS A 159 -4.36 -14.13 -1.96
CA LYS A 159 -5.06 -14.11 -3.25
C LYS A 159 -6.51 -14.59 -3.08
N PRO A 160 -7.39 -14.48 -4.09
CA PRO A 160 -8.73 -15.03 -4.00
C PRO A 160 -8.73 -16.50 -3.55
N ASN A 161 -9.57 -16.79 -2.56
CA ASN A 161 -9.72 -18.10 -1.94
C ASN A 161 -8.49 -18.64 -1.19
N LEU A 162 -7.45 -17.83 -0.96
CA LEU A 162 -6.30 -18.20 -0.14
C LEU A 162 -6.04 -17.11 0.91
N VAL A 163 -6.42 -17.44 2.14
CA VAL A 163 -6.21 -16.63 3.33
C VAL A 163 -5.50 -17.52 4.35
N GLU A 164 -4.37 -17.08 4.88
CA GLU A 164 -3.55 -17.85 5.82
C GLU A 164 -3.58 -17.22 7.20
N ARG A 165 -3.72 -18.04 8.24
CA ARG A 165 -3.73 -17.56 9.63
C ARG A 165 -2.29 -17.27 10.07
N ILE A 166 -2.08 -16.11 10.65
CA ILE A 166 -0.82 -15.76 11.30
C ILE A 166 -0.86 -16.30 12.72
N THR A 167 0.18 -17.03 13.13
CA THR A 167 0.21 -17.73 14.43
C THR A 167 1.39 -17.30 15.30
N ASN A 168 2.48 -16.79 14.73
CA ASN A 168 3.65 -16.39 15.50
C ASN A 168 3.78 -14.87 15.56
N PHE A 169 3.24 -14.27 16.62
CA PHE A 169 3.22 -12.80 16.73
C PHE A 169 4.56 -12.18 17.14
N ASN A 170 5.55 -13.01 17.50
CA ASN A 170 6.87 -12.57 17.95
C ASN A 170 7.89 -12.42 16.81
N GLU A 171 7.53 -12.84 15.60
CA GLU A 171 8.40 -12.78 14.44
C GLU A 171 8.24 -11.46 13.67
N PRO A 172 9.29 -11.04 12.95
CA PRO A 172 9.23 -9.90 12.05
C PRO A 172 8.15 -10.02 10.97
N LEU A 173 7.61 -8.88 10.52
CA LEU A 173 6.64 -8.83 9.43
C LEU A 173 7.16 -9.51 8.15
N GLU A 174 8.42 -9.32 7.78
CA GLU A 174 9.02 -9.93 6.59
C GLU A 174 9.05 -11.46 6.59
N LYS A 175 8.98 -12.07 7.78
CA LYS A 175 8.99 -13.52 7.93
C LYS A 175 7.58 -14.11 7.94
N GLU A 176 6.64 -13.43 8.58
CA GLU A 176 5.26 -13.92 8.73
C GLU A 176 4.35 -13.56 7.55
N PHE A 177 4.62 -12.44 6.87
CA PHE A 177 3.85 -11.99 5.72
C PHE A 177 4.62 -12.25 4.42
N ARG A 178 3.91 -12.48 3.31
CA ARG A 178 4.51 -12.63 1.97
C ARG A 178 4.88 -11.26 1.38
N ILE A 179 5.74 -10.54 2.09
CA ILE A 179 6.29 -9.26 1.68
C ILE A 179 7.34 -9.52 0.61
N ARG A 180 7.16 -8.90 -0.57
CA ARG A 180 8.18 -8.93 -1.61
C ARG A 180 9.22 -7.88 -1.30
N HIS A 181 10.29 -8.28 -0.62
CA HIS A 181 11.48 -7.43 -0.49
C HIS A 181 12.14 -7.24 -1.86
N HIS A 182 12.26 -5.99 -2.32
CA HIS A 182 13.08 -5.68 -3.48
C HIS A 182 14.58 -5.92 -3.18
N ALA A 183 15.00 -5.79 -1.92
CA ALA A 183 16.39 -5.96 -1.48
C ALA A 183 16.92 -7.41 -1.63
N LEU A 184 16.11 -8.44 -1.34
CA LEU A 184 16.55 -9.85 -1.38
C LEU A 184 16.85 -10.36 -2.80
N ARG A 185 16.44 -9.64 -3.85
CA ARG A 185 16.84 -9.99 -5.23
C ARG A 185 18.28 -9.62 -5.57
N LYS A 186 18.93 -8.72 -4.81
CA LYS A 186 20.33 -8.34 -5.08
C LYS A 186 21.32 -9.38 -4.55
N GLU A 187 21.07 -9.97 -3.38
CA GLU A 187 21.98 -11.00 -2.83
C GLU A 187 21.92 -12.32 -3.60
N ALA A 188 20.74 -12.71 -4.11
CA ALA A 188 20.60 -13.95 -4.88
C ALA A 188 21.26 -13.91 -6.29
N ARG A 189 21.67 -12.73 -6.78
CA ARG A 189 22.36 -12.57 -8.08
C ARG A 189 23.87 -12.26 -7.94
N GLY A 190 24.38 -12.14 -6.72
CA GLY A 190 25.79 -11.84 -6.44
C GLY A 190 26.71 -13.05 -6.30
N ASN A 191 26.16 -14.28 -6.18
CA ASN A 191 26.94 -15.50 -5.90
C ASN A 191 27.11 -16.44 -7.11
N PHE A 192 27.02 -15.91 -8.34
CA PHE A 192 27.44 -16.63 -9.54
C PHE A 192 28.29 -15.72 -10.43
N LEU A 193 29.53 -15.47 -9.98
CA LEU A 193 30.70 -15.22 -10.84
C LEU A 193 31.92 -15.83 -10.16
#